data_AF-A0A2T0GSK1-F1
#
_entry.id   AF-A0A2T0GSK1-F1
#
_cell.length_a   1.000
_cell.length_b   1.000
_cell.length_c   1.000
_cell.angle_alpha   90.00
_cell.angle_beta   90.00
_cell.angle_gamma   90.00
#
_symmetry.space_group_name_H-M   'P 1'
#
loop_
_entity.id
_entity.type
_entity.pdbx_description
1 polymer ?
#
loop_
_entity_poly.entity_id
_entity_poly.type
_entity_poly.pdbx_seq_one_letter_code
_entity_poly.pdbx_strand_id
1 'polypeptide(L)'
;MTVVVLTAVPPGLRGHLTRWLLEISPGVFVGNVSARVREELWERIREFAADGRAIMVHSTQGEQRLSFEVHGHDWTPVDYDGVKLMRRRTVPDYVPADEVPAHKPLSQQKKPAHTDTAPTINSETVWKRREGRRKFKRK
;
A
#
# COMPACT_ATOMS: atom_id res chain seq x y z
N MET A 1 -0.61 -24.56 -5.86
CA MET A 1 0.17 -23.77 -4.88
C MET A 1 -0.67 -22.59 -4.43
N THR A 2 -0.64 -22.29 -3.14
CA THR A 2 -1.33 -21.18 -2.47
C THR A 2 -0.34 -20.48 -1.54
N VAL A 3 -0.35 -19.15 -1.55
CA VAL A 3 0.42 -18.29 -0.64
C VAL A 3 -0.56 -17.33 0.03
N VAL A 4 -0.49 -17.17 1.34
CA VAL A 4 -1.29 -16.20 2.10
C VAL A 4 -0.35 -15.25 2.83
N VAL A 5 -0.58 -13.96 2.68
CA VAL A 5 0.12 -12.89 3.41
C VAL A 5 -0.87 -12.21 4.33
N LEU A 6 -0.56 -12.16 5.63
CA LEU A 6 -1.38 -11.58 6.69
C LEU A 6 -0.61 -10.46 7.40
N THR A 7 -1.27 -9.32 7.62
CA THR A 7 -0.71 -8.18 8.36
C THR A 7 -1.71 -7.69 9.39
N ALA A 8 -1.25 -7.42 10.62
CA ALA A 8 -2.08 -6.88 11.70
C ALA A 8 -3.37 -7.69 12.00
N VAL A 9 -3.35 -9.01 11.78
CA VAL A 9 -4.48 -9.90 12.08
C VAL A 9 -4.39 -10.49 13.50
N PRO A 10 -5.53 -10.88 14.11
CA PRO A 10 -5.56 -11.59 15.39
C PRO A 10 -4.72 -12.89 15.37
N PRO A 11 -4.08 -13.27 16.50
CA PRO A 11 -3.23 -14.46 16.56
C PRO A 11 -3.99 -15.76 16.28
N GLY A 12 -5.28 -15.83 16.62
CA GLY A 12 -6.13 -17.00 16.37
C GLY A 12 -6.22 -17.36 14.88
N LEU A 13 -6.24 -16.37 13.98
CA LEU A 13 -6.27 -16.62 12.54
C LEU A 13 -4.96 -17.27 12.04
N ARG A 14 -3.80 -16.82 12.55
CA ARG A 14 -2.50 -17.42 12.17
C ARG A 14 -2.43 -18.89 12.55
N GLY A 15 -2.78 -19.21 13.80
CA GLY A 15 -2.80 -20.60 14.27
C GLY A 15 -3.82 -21.46 13.54
N HIS A 16 -4.91 -20.88 13.04
CA HIS A 16 -5.87 -21.61 12.20
C HIS A 16 -5.25 -22.01 10.85
N LEU A 17 -4.46 -21.12 10.21
CA LEU A 17 -3.85 -21.37 8.91
C LEU A 17 -2.72 -22.40 8.95
N THR A 18 -1.99 -22.52 10.05
CA THR A 18 -0.89 -23.51 10.19
C THR A 18 -1.37 -24.97 10.09
N ARG A 19 -2.68 -25.21 10.23
CA ARG A 19 -3.28 -26.54 10.03
C ARG A 19 -3.24 -27.03 8.58
N TRP A 20 -3.08 -26.10 7.62
CA TRP A 20 -3.15 -26.38 6.19
C TRP A 20 -1.94 -25.86 5.41
N LEU A 21 -1.30 -24.80 5.91
CA LEU A 21 -0.21 -24.09 5.24
C LEU A 21 1.00 -23.98 6.19
N LEU A 22 2.20 -23.92 5.62
CA LEU A 22 3.43 -23.71 6.36
C LEU A 22 3.72 -22.21 6.50
N GLU A 23 3.89 -21.70 7.72
CA GLU A 23 4.36 -20.33 7.95
C GLU A 23 5.88 -20.26 7.75
N ILE A 24 6.32 -19.65 6.65
CA ILE A 24 7.75 -19.55 6.29
C ILE A 24 8.40 -18.25 6.77
N SER A 25 7.58 -17.27 7.16
CA SER A 25 7.97 -15.96 7.69
C SER A 25 6.75 -15.40 8.43
N PRO A 26 6.90 -14.49 9.42
CA PRO A 26 5.75 -13.95 10.16
C PRO A 26 4.66 -13.40 9.24
N GLY A 27 3.49 -14.04 9.27
CA GLY A 27 2.35 -13.68 8.42
C GLY A 27 2.42 -14.17 6.99
N VAL A 28 3.41 -14.97 6.58
CA VAL A 28 3.53 -15.53 5.22
C VAL A 28 3.40 -17.04 5.28
N PHE A 29 2.31 -17.55 4.71
CA PHE A 29 1.93 -18.95 4.71
C PHE A 29 1.97 -19.51 3.29
N VAL A 30 2.53 -20.70 3.11
CA VAL A 30 2.69 -21.34 1.79
C VAL A 30 2.26 -22.80 1.87
N GLY A 31 1.56 -23.30 0.85
CA GLY A 31 1.18 -24.70 0.79
C GLY A 31 0.51 -25.09 -0.52
N ASN A 32 0.24 -26.37 -0.71
CA ASN A 32 -0.54 -26.86 -1.83
C ASN A 32 -1.85 -27.45 -1.33
N VAL A 33 -2.95 -26.75 -1.60
CA VAL A 33 -4.30 -27.14 -1.20
C VAL A 33 -5.20 -27.16 -2.43
N SER A 34 -6.28 -27.94 -2.37
CA SER A 34 -7.28 -27.97 -3.44
C SER A 34 -8.02 -26.63 -3.56
N ALA A 35 -8.65 -26.40 -4.71
CA ALA A 35 -9.46 -25.19 -4.93
C ALA A 35 -10.54 -25.00 -3.85
N ARG A 36 -11.23 -26.09 -3.49
CA ARG A 36 -12.23 -26.10 -2.41
C ARG A 36 -11.65 -25.66 -1.07
N VAL A 37 -10.53 -26.26 -0.65
CA VAL A 37 -9.89 -25.91 0.63
C VAL A 37 -9.40 -24.47 0.61
N ARG A 38 -8.86 -24.00 -0.52
CA ARG A 38 -8.45 -22.61 -0.69
C ARG A 38 -9.61 -21.64 -0.53
N GLU A 39 -10.76 -21.91 -1.13
CA GLU A 39 -11.96 -21.07 -1.03
C GLU A 39 -12.47 -20.99 0.42
N GLU A 40 -12.55 -22.13 1.11
CA GLU A 40 -12.92 -22.18 2.54
C GLU A 40 -11.91 -21.43 3.43
N LEU A 41 -10.60 -21.57 3.16
CA LEU A 41 -9.57 -20.80 3.86
C LEU A 41 -9.74 -19.31 3.64
N TRP A 42 -10.08 -18.89 2.43
CA TRP A 42 -10.29 -17.49 2.11
C TRP A 42 -11.50 -16.89 2.83
N GLU A 43 -12.63 -17.59 2.85
CA GLU A 43 -13.80 -17.18 3.64
C GLU A 43 -13.44 -17.00 5.11
N ARG A 44 -12.68 -17.95 5.67
CA ARG A 44 -12.21 -17.88 7.05
C ARG A 44 -11.30 -16.69 7.33
N ILE A 45 -10.43 -16.37 6.39
CA ILE A 45 -9.56 -15.20 6.46
C ILE A 45 -10.42 -13.93 6.48
N ARG A 46 -11.41 -13.81 5.58
CA ARG A 46 -12.30 -12.64 5.56
C ARG A 46 -13.12 -12.50 6.84
N GLU A 47 -13.58 -13.61 7.42
CA GLU A 47 -14.35 -13.63 8.66
C GLU A 47 -13.53 -13.14 9.87
N PHE A 48 -12.27 -13.57 9.99
CA PHE A 48 -11.46 -13.36 11.20
C PHE A 48 -10.31 -12.35 11.04
N ALA A 49 -10.13 -11.73 9.87
CA ALA A 49 -9.08 -10.74 9.68
C ALA A 49 -9.30 -9.45 10.50
N ALA A 50 -10.54 -9.16 10.94
CA ALA A 50 -10.91 -7.91 11.61
C ALA A 50 -10.44 -6.69 10.79
N ASP A 51 -9.73 -5.74 11.42
CA ASP A 51 -9.11 -4.59 10.73
C ASP A 51 -7.75 -4.92 10.08
N GLY A 52 -7.36 -6.19 10.11
CA GLY A 52 -6.14 -6.69 9.50
C GLY A 52 -6.24 -6.78 7.98
N ARG A 53 -5.10 -7.07 7.36
CA ARG A 53 -4.98 -7.16 5.90
C ARG A 53 -4.59 -8.56 5.50
N ALA A 54 -5.16 -9.04 4.41
CA ALA A 54 -4.83 -10.33 3.84
C ALA A 54 -4.72 -10.28 2.31
N ILE A 55 -3.75 -11.01 1.78
CA ILE A 55 -3.63 -11.30 0.36
C ILE A 55 -3.50 -12.82 0.22
N MET A 56 -4.31 -13.44 -0.62
CA MET A 56 -4.14 -14.83 -1.01
C MET A 56 -3.76 -14.90 -2.48
N VAL A 57 -2.64 -15.52 -2.81
CA VAL A 57 -2.19 -15.83 -4.17
C VAL A 57 -2.34 -17.32 -4.41
N HIS A 58 -2.79 -17.72 -5.59
CA HIS A 58 -2.86 -19.12 -5.96
C HIS A 58 -2.54 -19.33 -7.45
N SER A 59 -2.03 -20.51 -7.78
CA SER A 59 -1.77 -20.89 -9.17
C SER A 59 -3.07 -21.03 -9.97
N THR A 60 -3.07 -20.56 -11.21
CA THR A 60 -4.18 -20.70 -12.17
C THR A 60 -3.64 -21.02 -13.57
N GLN A 61 -4.51 -21.44 -14.47
CA GLN A 61 -4.14 -21.81 -15.85
C GLN A 61 -4.14 -20.62 -16.84
N GLY A 62 -4.36 -19.39 -16.35
CA GLY A 62 -4.28 -18.17 -17.16
C GLY A 62 -2.85 -17.72 -17.50
N GLU A 63 -2.72 -16.61 -18.22
CA GLU A 63 -1.45 -16.10 -18.75
C GLU A 63 -0.39 -15.84 -17.67
N GLN A 64 -0.78 -15.18 -16.59
CA GLN A 64 0.13 -14.88 -15.47
C GLN A 64 0.49 -16.11 -14.63
N ARG A 65 -0.17 -17.26 -14.86
CA ARG A 65 -0.06 -18.50 -14.06
C ARG A 65 -0.41 -18.34 -12.57
N LEU A 66 -0.94 -17.18 -12.18
CA LEU A 66 -1.39 -16.86 -10.84
C LEU A 66 -2.67 -16.03 -10.87
N SER A 67 -3.42 -16.08 -9.78
CA SER A 67 -4.47 -15.14 -9.45
C SER A 67 -4.36 -14.83 -7.96
N PHE A 68 -4.92 -13.70 -7.54
CA PHE A 68 -4.88 -13.29 -6.15
C PHE A 68 -6.14 -12.56 -5.71
N GLU A 69 -6.40 -12.65 -4.41
CA GLU A 69 -7.52 -12.03 -3.71
C GLU A 69 -6.98 -11.18 -2.57
N VAL A 70 -7.71 -10.11 -2.24
CA VAL A 70 -7.24 -9.06 -1.33
C VAL A 70 -8.36 -8.68 -0.37
N HIS A 71 -8.01 -8.52 0.91
CA HIS A 71 -8.91 -8.09 1.97
C HIS A 71 -8.22 -7.03 2.83
N GLY A 72 -8.91 -5.91 3.10
CA GLY A 72 -8.42 -4.82 3.96
C GLY A 72 -7.19 -4.05 3.46
N HIS A 73 -6.64 -4.36 2.29
CA HIS A 73 -5.43 -3.72 1.78
C HIS A 73 -5.71 -2.37 1.10
N ASP A 74 -4.77 -1.42 1.21
CA ASP A 74 -4.84 -0.08 0.58
C ASP A 74 -4.78 -0.11 -0.95
N TRP A 75 -4.47 -1.26 -1.54
CA TRP A 75 -4.25 -1.44 -2.97
C TRP A 75 -5.36 -2.31 -3.52
N THR A 76 -5.88 -1.93 -4.67
CA THR A 76 -7.04 -2.59 -5.27
C THR A 76 -6.60 -3.41 -6.47
N PRO A 77 -6.97 -4.69 -6.56
CA PRO A 77 -6.79 -5.45 -7.78
C PRO A 77 -7.59 -4.81 -8.92
N VAL A 78 -6.98 -4.66 -10.10
CA VAL A 78 -7.63 -4.15 -11.30
C VAL A 78 -7.29 -5.07 -12.48
N ASP A 79 -8.26 -5.30 -13.36
CA ASP A 79 -8.03 -5.99 -14.62
C ASP A 79 -7.62 -4.98 -15.70
N TYR A 80 -6.60 -5.33 -16.47
CA TYR A 80 -6.17 -4.56 -17.63
C TYR A 80 -5.89 -5.52 -18.77
N ASP A 81 -6.83 -5.63 -19.70
CA ASP A 81 -6.72 -6.51 -20.87
C ASP A 81 -6.47 -7.99 -20.49
N GLY A 82 -7.20 -8.49 -19.49
CA GLY A 82 -7.04 -9.87 -18.98
C GLY A 82 -5.85 -10.09 -18.04
N VAL A 83 -5.04 -9.05 -17.80
CA VAL A 83 -3.90 -9.08 -16.90
C VAL A 83 -4.31 -8.44 -15.56
N LYS A 84 -4.29 -9.23 -14.48
CA LYS A 84 -4.64 -8.74 -13.14
C LYS A 84 -3.45 -8.00 -12.51
N LEU A 85 -3.64 -6.72 -12.18
CA LEU A 85 -2.62 -5.83 -11.62
C LEU A 85 -3.06 -5.27 -10.26
N MET A 86 -2.13 -4.63 -9.54
CA MET A 86 -2.40 -3.93 -8.28
C MET A 86 -2.35 -2.41 -8.48
N ARG A 87 -3.50 -1.75 -8.33
CA ARG A 87 -3.60 -0.29 -8.38
C ARG A 87 -3.30 0.31 -7.01
N ARG A 88 -2.27 1.14 -6.96
CA ARG A 88 -1.92 1.97 -5.80
C ARG A 88 -2.58 3.34 -5.93
N ARG A 89 -3.20 3.82 -4.85
CA ARG A 89 -3.64 5.22 -4.74
C ARG A 89 -2.43 6.08 -4.43
N THR A 90 -1.69 6.50 -5.45
CA THR A 90 -0.64 7.51 -5.29
C THR A 90 -1.33 8.87 -5.18
N VAL A 91 -0.96 9.68 -4.19
CA VAL A 91 -1.05 11.13 -4.39
C VAL A 91 -0.16 11.40 -5.61
N PRO A 92 -0.63 12.07 -6.66
CA PRO A 92 0.20 12.31 -7.83
C PRO A 92 1.46 13.07 -7.41
N ASP A 93 2.65 12.48 -7.62
CA ASP A 93 3.91 13.22 -7.56
C ASP A 93 4.03 14.18 -8.78
N TYR A 94 3.09 14.08 -9.73
CA TYR A 94 2.95 14.93 -10.89
C TYR A 94 1.68 15.78 -10.73
N VAL A 95 1.86 17.10 -10.60
CA VAL A 95 0.77 18.06 -10.80
C VAL A 95 0.46 18.06 -12.31
N PRO A 96 -0.77 17.75 -12.73
CA PRO A 96 -1.17 17.89 -14.13
C PRO A 96 -0.80 19.29 -14.64
N ALA A 97 -0.21 19.39 -15.83
CA ALA A 97 0.21 20.67 -16.42
C ALA A 97 -0.94 21.69 -16.46
N ASP A 98 -2.18 21.22 -16.58
CA ASP A 98 -3.41 22.03 -16.62
C ASP A 98 -3.77 22.67 -15.27
N GLU A 99 -3.24 22.13 -14.16
CA GLU A 99 -3.46 22.65 -12.80
C GLU A 99 -2.35 23.60 -12.34
N VAL A 100 -1.33 23.88 -13.17
CA VAL A 100 -0.31 24.88 -12.82
C VAL A 100 -0.98 26.25 -12.83
N PRO A 101 -1.16 26.93 -11.68
CA PRO A 101 -1.74 28.26 -11.67
C PRO A 101 -0.82 29.17 -12.47
N ALA A 102 -1.38 29.85 -13.49
CA ALA A 102 -0.64 30.78 -14.32
C ALA A 102 0.19 31.71 -13.43
N HIS A 103 1.52 31.65 -13.58
CA HIS A 103 2.40 32.60 -12.92
C HIS A 103 1.95 34.01 -13.32
N LYS A 104 1.40 34.77 -12.37
CA LYS A 104 1.10 36.19 -12.61
C LYS A 104 2.40 36.86 -13.09
N PRO A 105 2.37 37.62 -14.20
CA PRO A 105 3.55 38.31 -14.68
C PRO A 105 4.11 39.21 -13.57
N LEU A 106 5.44 39.32 -13.50
CA LEU A 106 6.16 40.06 -12.46
C LEU A 106 5.65 41.50 -12.27
N SER A 107 5.00 42.08 -13.29
CA SER A 107 4.41 43.42 -13.25
C SER A 107 3.20 43.58 -12.31
N GLN A 108 2.57 42.48 -11.88
CA GLN A 108 1.42 42.50 -10.96
C GLN A 108 1.75 42.01 -9.54
N GLN A 109 3.01 41.67 -9.25
CA GLN A 109 3.44 41.40 -7.88
C GLN A 109 3.63 42.74 -7.16
N LYS A 110 2.63 43.13 -6.36
CA LYS A 110 2.78 44.19 -5.36
C LYS A 110 3.98 43.80 -4.47
N LYS A 111 5.02 44.65 -4.44
CA LYS A 111 6.08 44.54 -3.43
C LYS A 111 5.42 44.52 -2.05
N PRO A 112 5.68 43.51 -1.20
CA PRO A 112 5.20 43.55 0.17
C PRO A 112 5.78 44.79 0.85
N ALA A 113 4.92 45.56 1.52
CA ALA A 113 5.35 46.68 2.34
C ALA A 113 6.33 46.18 3.40
N HIS A 114 7.48 46.85 3.52
CA HIS A 114 8.47 46.57 4.54
C HIS A 114 7.87 46.97 5.89
N THR A 115 7.27 46.02 6.59
CA THR A 115 6.97 46.13 8.01
C THR A 115 7.97 45.25 8.74
N ASP A 116 8.82 45.87 9.56
CA ASP A 116 9.86 45.22 10.36
C ASP A 116 9.27 44.31 11.44
N THR A 117 8.79 43.15 11.03
CA THR A 117 8.52 42.04 11.94
C THR A 117 8.84 40.76 11.20
N ALA A 118 10.04 40.23 11.47
CA ALA A 118 10.49 38.97 10.91
C ALA A 118 9.47 37.86 11.25
N PRO A 119 8.99 37.07 10.26
CA PRO A 119 8.21 35.88 10.58
C PRO A 119 9.19 34.85 11.15
N THR A 120 9.05 34.55 12.45
CA THR A 120 9.75 33.43 13.09
C THR A 120 9.28 32.14 12.46
N ILE A 121 9.97 31.70 11.40
CA ILE A 121 9.89 30.33 10.92
C ILE A 121 10.40 29.46 12.07
N ASN A 122 9.49 28.73 12.73
CA ASN A 122 9.84 27.85 13.83
C ASN A 122 10.93 26.86 13.34
N SER A 123 12.14 27.05 13.85
CA SER A 123 13.36 26.37 13.40
C SER A 123 13.22 24.85 13.48
N GLU A 124 12.46 24.35 14.46
CA GLU A 124 12.17 22.92 14.64
C GLU A 124 11.50 22.27 13.42
N THR A 125 10.63 23.00 12.73
CA THR A 125 9.89 22.47 11.57
C THR A 125 10.83 22.29 10.37
N VAL A 126 11.83 23.17 10.23
CA VAL A 126 12.83 23.10 9.15
C VAL A 126 13.85 21.98 9.41
N TRP A 127 14.26 21.78 10.67
CA TRP A 127 15.19 20.72 11.05
C TRP A 127 14.58 19.32 10.90
N LYS A 128 13.33 19.09 11.35
CA LYS A 128 12.63 17.80 11.18
C LYS A 128 12.49 17.39 9.71
N ARG A 129 12.23 18.36 8.82
CA ARG A 129 12.11 18.11 7.37
C ARG A 129 13.46 17.76 6.73
N ARG A 130 14.58 18.32 7.23
CA ARG A 130 15.95 17.98 6.77
C ARG A 130 16.39 16.60 7.23
N GLU A 131 16.08 16.20 8.46
CA GLU A 131 16.46 14.87 8.97
C GLU A 131 15.69 13.73 8.30
N GLY A 132 14.40 13.92 8.00
CA GLY A 132 13.61 12.91 7.27
C GLY A 132 14.18 12.58 5.89
N ARG A 133 14.76 13.57 5.20
CA ARG A 133 15.39 13.39 3.88
C ARG A 133 16.74 12.65 3.94
N ARG A 134 17.43 12.66 5.08
CA ARG A 134 18.73 11.98 5.27
C ARG A 134 18.59 10.47 5.52
N LYS A 135 17.42 9.99 5.96
CA LYS A 135 17.18 8.58 6.29
C LYS A 135 17.00 7.65 5.08
N PHE A 136 16.96 8.19 3.85
CA PHE A 136 16.76 7.42 2.60
C PHE A 136 18.02 7.26 1.73
N LYS A 137 19.22 7.63 2.19
CA LYS A 137 20.46 7.18 1.52
C LYS A 137 20.76 5.73 1.92
N ARG A 138 20.45 4.80 1.02
CA ARG A 138 20.80 3.37 1.09
C ARG A 138 22.32 3.19 1.30
N LYS A 139 22.71 2.21 2.12
CA LYS A 139 24.00 1.51 2.02
C LYS A 139 23.95 0.57 0.82
#